data_AF-A0A9P0LIN8-F1
#
_entry.id   AF-A0A9P0LIN8-F1
#
_cell.length_a   1.000
_cell.length_b   1.000
_cell.length_c   1.000
_cell.angle_alpha   90.00
_cell.angle_beta   90.00
_cell.angle_gamma   90.00
#
_symmetry.space_group_name_H-M   'P 1'
#
loop_
_entity.id
_entity.type
_entity.pdbx_description
1 polymer ?
#
loop_
_entity_poly.entity_id
_entity_poly.type
_entity_poly.pdbx_seq_one_letter_code
_entity_poly.pdbx_strand_id
1 'polypeptide(L)'
;VAVPPDIDDSETSGDITIAEGENVTLTCKATGHPHPRIVWRREDGGSLVVYTPDNKIEKVETWKGDSIHLVRVERRQMGAYLCIASNDVPPAVSKRVTLHITCKQRSCYIFTKRVTHV
;
A
#
# COMPACT_ATOMS: atom_id res chain seq x y z
N VAL A 1 3.79 -31.49 -8.06
CA VAL A 1 3.56 -30.58 -9.20
C VAL A 1 3.82 -29.16 -8.72
N ALA A 2 4.45 -28.32 -9.53
CA ALA A 2 4.65 -26.91 -9.23
C ALA A 2 3.60 -26.08 -9.98
N VAL A 3 3.03 -25.07 -9.32
CA VAL A 3 1.99 -24.19 -9.88
C VAL A 3 2.46 -22.74 -9.70
N PRO A 4 2.50 -21.94 -10.78
CA PRO A 4 2.84 -20.52 -10.69
C PRO A 4 1.94 -19.76 -9.70
N PRO A 5 2.41 -18.62 -9.16
CA PRO A 5 1.62 -17.79 -8.29
C PRO A 5 0.48 -17.12 -9.08
N ASP A 6 -0.69 -17.01 -8.45
CA ASP A 6 -1.87 -16.31 -8.98
C ASP A 6 -2.48 -15.45 -7.87
N ILE A 7 -2.83 -14.19 -8.18
CA ILE A 7 -3.37 -13.25 -7.17
C ILE A 7 -4.87 -13.44 -7.06
N ASP A 8 -5.35 -13.63 -5.83
CA ASP A 8 -6.78 -13.64 -5.56
C ASP A 8 -7.28 -12.19 -5.50
N ASP A 9 -7.92 -11.75 -6.59
CA ASP A 9 -8.47 -10.40 -6.71
C ASP A 9 -9.61 -10.12 -5.74
N SER A 10 -10.31 -11.14 -5.25
CA SER A 10 -11.45 -11.00 -4.34
C SER A 10 -11.01 -10.73 -2.90
N GLU A 11 -9.85 -11.25 -2.51
CA GLU A 11 -9.26 -11.04 -1.18
C GLU A 11 -8.16 -9.96 -1.16
N THR A 12 -7.66 -9.56 -2.32
CA THR A 12 -6.63 -8.52 -2.47
C THR A 12 -7.27 -7.14 -2.60
N SER A 13 -6.79 -6.17 -1.83
CA SER A 13 -7.24 -4.77 -1.88
C SER A 13 -7.22 -4.22 -3.32
N GLY A 14 -8.29 -3.52 -3.71
CA GLY A 14 -8.31 -2.65 -4.89
C GLY A 14 -7.87 -1.24 -4.54
N ASP A 15 -8.13 -0.29 -5.44
CA ASP A 15 -7.84 1.13 -5.21
C ASP A 15 -8.64 1.69 -4.03
N ILE A 16 -7.98 2.48 -3.17
CA ILE A 16 -8.56 3.00 -1.92
C ILE A 16 -8.48 4.51 -1.90
N THR A 17 -9.58 5.14 -1.47
CA THR A 17 -9.62 6.56 -1.10
C THR A 17 -9.87 6.71 0.39
N ILE A 18 -9.00 7.42 1.09
CA ILE A 18 -9.07 7.59 2.55
C ILE A 18 -8.76 9.04 2.95
N ALA A 19 -9.19 9.50 4.13
CA ALA A 19 -8.84 10.84 4.61
C ALA A 19 -7.46 10.90 5.29
N GLU A 20 -6.80 12.03 5.15
CA GLU A 20 -5.53 12.32 5.81
C GLU A 20 -5.63 12.18 7.33
N GLY A 21 -4.69 11.44 7.91
CA GLY A 21 -4.65 11.11 9.33
C GLY A 21 -5.45 9.87 9.74
N GLU A 22 -6.14 9.20 8.82
CA GLU A 22 -6.77 7.91 9.08
C GLU A 22 -5.80 6.73 8.87
N ASN A 23 -6.24 5.53 9.23
CA ASN A 23 -5.45 4.30 9.12
C ASN A 23 -6.01 3.44 7.99
N VAL A 24 -5.14 2.84 7.20
CA VAL A 24 -5.50 1.90 6.12
C VAL A 24 -4.62 0.67 6.17
N THR A 25 -5.19 -0.47 5.82
CA THR A 25 -4.45 -1.71 5.59
C THR A 25 -4.62 -2.10 4.13
N LEU A 26 -3.50 -2.34 3.44
CA LEU A 26 -3.53 -2.96 2.11
C LEU A 26 -3.21 -4.45 2.29
N THR A 27 -4.02 -5.32 1.71
CA THR A 27 -3.91 -6.78 1.81
C THR A 27 -3.77 -7.36 0.41
N CYS A 28 -2.94 -8.39 0.27
CA CYS A 28 -2.73 -9.12 -0.97
C CYS A 28 -2.62 -10.61 -0.66
N LYS A 29 -3.39 -11.39 -1.41
CA LYS A 29 -3.51 -12.84 -1.28
C LYS A 29 -3.21 -13.47 -2.61
N ALA A 30 -2.47 -14.56 -2.57
CA ALA A 30 -2.10 -15.30 -3.76
C ALA A 30 -2.12 -16.81 -3.49
N THR A 31 -2.48 -17.55 -4.53
CA THR A 31 -2.44 -19.01 -4.56
C THR A 31 -1.26 -19.47 -5.42
N GLY A 32 -0.86 -20.73 -5.28
CA GLY A 32 0.29 -21.30 -5.98
C GLY A 32 0.90 -22.46 -5.20
N HIS A 33 1.78 -23.22 -5.85
CA HIS A 33 2.48 -24.33 -5.20
C HIS A 33 3.95 -24.39 -5.63
N PRO A 34 4.93 -24.18 -4.72
CA PRO A 34 4.77 -23.89 -3.29
C PRO A 34 3.98 -22.60 -3.00
N HIS A 35 3.50 -22.43 -1.76
CA HIS A 35 2.71 -21.25 -1.39
C HIS A 35 3.52 -19.96 -1.66
N PRO A 36 2.95 -18.95 -2.36
CA PRO A 36 3.69 -17.74 -2.70
C PRO A 36 4.05 -16.89 -1.49
N ARG A 37 5.21 -16.24 -1.57
CA ARG A 37 5.60 -15.15 -0.67
C ARG A 37 5.18 -13.81 -1.27
N ILE A 38 4.61 -12.95 -0.43
CA ILE A 38 4.18 -11.60 -0.82
C ILE A 38 5.21 -10.55 -0.39
N VAL A 39 5.55 -9.67 -1.33
CA VAL A 39 6.36 -8.47 -1.09
C VAL A 39 5.62 -7.24 -1.57
N TRP A 40 5.59 -6.21 -0.73
CA TRP A 40 5.09 -4.89 -1.04
C TRP A 40 6.21 -3.91 -1.34
N ARG A 41 6.00 -3.01 -2.30
CA ARG A 41 6.84 -1.83 -2.56
C ARG A 41 6.02 -0.70 -3.18
N ARG A 42 6.54 0.51 -3.13
CA ARG A 42 5.98 1.61 -3.94
C ARG A 42 6.41 1.48 -5.40
N GLU A 43 5.51 1.82 -6.31
CA GLU A 43 5.79 1.82 -7.75
C GLU A 43 6.81 2.93 -8.10
N ASP A 44 6.74 4.07 -7.42
CA ASP A 44 7.63 5.22 -7.59
C ASP A 44 9.04 5.05 -6.98
N GLY A 45 9.32 3.90 -6.37
CA GLY A 45 10.59 3.65 -5.68
C GLY A 45 10.75 4.37 -4.34
N GLY A 46 9.72 5.06 -3.86
CA GLY A 46 9.72 5.67 -2.52
C GLY A 46 9.72 4.62 -1.41
N SER A 47 10.10 5.03 -0.21
CA SER A 47 10.01 4.16 0.97
C SER A 47 8.56 3.98 1.45
N LEU A 48 8.24 2.77 1.87
CA LEU A 48 7.07 2.45 2.67
C LEU A 48 7.28 2.92 4.11
N VAL A 49 6.25 3.49 4.70
CA VAL A 49 6.21 3.82 6.14
C VAL A 49 5.16 2.91 6.76
N VAL A 50 5.61 1.79 7.33
CA VAL A 50 4.75 0.70 7.81
C VAL A 50 4.70 0.70 9.33
N TYR A 51 3.54 0.33 9.87
CA TYR A 51 3.34 0.08 11.30
C TYR A 51 3.51 -1.40 11.59
N THR A 52 4.52 -1.76 12.37
CA THR A 52 4.85 -3.15 12.69
C THR A 52 4.04 -3.66 13.89
N PRO A 53 3.92 -4.99 14.06
CA PRO A 53 3.24 -5.57 15.22
C PRO A 53 3.82 -5.15 16.57
N ASP A 54 5.09 -4.76 16.62
CA ASP A 54 5.77 -4.26 17.83
C ASP A 54 5.43 -2.78 18.14
N ASN A 55 4.38 -2.24 17.52
CA ASN A 55 3.96 -0.84 17.63
C ASN A 55 5.04 0.18 17.20
N LYS A 56 5.93 -0.21 16.28
CA LYS A 56 6.98 0.65 15.74
C LYS A 56 6.62 1.12 14.33
N ILE A 57 7.10 2.31 13.99
CA ILE A 57 7.04 2.83 12.61
C ILE A 57 8.39 2.54 11.96
N GLU A 58 8.37 1.81 10.86
CA GLU A 58 9.57 1.50 10.07
C GLU A 58 9.47 2.12 8.68
N LYS A 59 10.60 2.66 8.22
CA LYS A 59 10.75 3.19 6.87
C LYS A 59 11.61 2.22 6.06
N VAL A 60 11.00 1.50 5.12
CA VAL A 60 11.63 0.41 4.36
C VAL A 60 11.35 0.56 2.87
N GLU A 61 12.22 0.07 2.00
CA GLU A 61 11.95 0.06 0.54
C GLU A 61 10.97 -1.04 0.14
N THR A 62 11.03 -2.18 0.85
CA THR A 62 10.16 -3.33 0.63
C THR A 62 9.66 -3.87 1.97
N TRP A 63 8.45 -4.43 1.96
CA TRP A 63 7.86 -5.08 3.13
C TRP A 63 7.44 -6.51 2.77
N LYS A 64 7.79 -7.47 3.64
CA LYS A 64 7.41 -8.87 3.47
C LYS A 64 6.18 -9.17 4.32
N GLY A 65 5.14 -9.71 3.67
CA GLY A 65 3.90 -10.10 4.34
C GLY A 65 2.67 -9.80 3.51
N ASP A 66 1.59 -10.49 3.82
CA ASP A 66 0.32 -10.40 3.08
C ASP A 66 -0.32 -9.02 3.21
N SER A 67 0.03 -8.24 4.24
CA SER A 67 -0.56 -6.92 4.48
C SER A 67 0.47 -5.90 4.93
N ILE A 68 0.23 -4.65 4.54
CA ILE A 68 0.89 -3.46 5.09
C ILE A 68 -0.12 -2.61 5.86
N HIS A 69 0.23 -2.24 7.09
CA HIS A 69 -0.56 -1.35 7.92
C HIS A 69 0.02 0.07 7.87
N LEU A 70 -0.76 1.02 7.37
CA LEU A 70 -0.39 2.43 7.29
C LEU A 70 -1.23 3.22 8.29
N VAL A 71 -0.57 3.84 9.26
CA VAL A 71 -1.22 4.57 10.36
C VAL A 71 -1.04 6.06 10.16
N ARG A 72 -2.12 6.84 10.38
CA ARG A 72 -2.17 8.30 10.22
C ARG A 72 -1.59 8.75 8.87
N VAL A 73 -2.20 8.28 7.78
CA VAL A 73 -1.66 8.50 6.44
C VAL A 73 -1.55 9.98 6.08
N GLU A 74 -0.41 10.35 5.48
CA GLU A 74 -0.12 11.69 4.97
C GLU A 74 -0.21 11.72 3.44
N ARG A 75 -0.53 12.88 2.86
CA ARG A 75 -0.61 13.05 1.39
C ARG A 75 0.65 12.61 0.62
N ARG A 76 1.83 12.66 1.25
CA ARG A 76 3.11 12.22 0.67
C ARG A 76 3.18 10.70 0.43
N GLN A 77 2.30 9.96 1.08
CA GLN A 77 2.13 8.51 0.94
C GLN A 77 1.12 8.14 -0.15
N MET A 78 0.54 9.11 -0.85
CA MET A 78 -0.23 8.81 -2.06
C MET A 78 0.65 8.13 -3.11
N GLY A 79 0.03 7.26 -3.90
CA GLY A 79 0.67 6.65 -5.05
C GLY A 79 0.20 5.22 -5.28
N ALA A 80 0.85 4.58 -6.24
CA ALA A 80 0.65 3.17 -6.53
C ALA A 80 1.58 2.30 -5.67
N TYR A 81 0.99 1.30 -5.03
CA TYR A 81 1.65 0.25 -4.28
C TYR A 81 1.55 -1.04 -5.10
N LEU A 82 2.63 -1.80 -5.14
CA LEU A 82 2.69 -3.08 -5.83
C LEU A 82 2.79 -4.19 -4.79
N CYS A 83 1.84 -5.12 -4.81
CA CYS A 83 2.05 -6.43 -4.18
C CYS A 83 2.58 -7.40 -5.23
N ILE A 84 3.61 -8.15 -4.88
CA ILE A 84 4.34 -9.05 -5.76
C ILE A 84 4.31 -10.44 -5.12
N ALA A 85 3.73 -11.42 -5.82
CA ALA A 85 3.67 -12.81 -5.39
C ALA A 85 4.69 -13.64 -6.18
N SER A 86 5.50 -14.42 -5.47
CA SER A 86 6.52 -15.29 -6.06
C SER A 86 6.66 -16.57 -5.25
N ASN A 87 6.86 -17.71 -5.92
CA ASN A 87 7.15 -19.00 -5.29
C ASN A 87 8.30 -19.75 -6.00
N ASP A 88 9.21 -19.00 -6.63
CA ASP A 88 10.31 -19.52 -7.48
C ASP A 88 9.85 -20.28 -8.73
N VAL A 89 8.54 -20.32 -9.02
CA VAL A 89 7.97 -20.80 -10.27
C VAL A 89 7.59 -19.58 -11.13
N PRO A 90 8.23 -19.36 -12.29
CA PRO A 90 7.87 -18.26 -13.17
C PRO A 90 6.48 -18.42 -13.80
N PRO A 91 5.77 -17.31 -14.10
CA PRO A 91 6.14 -15.94 -13.80
C PRO A 91 5.79 -15.55 -12.36
N ALA A 92 6.53 -14.59 -11.78
CA ALA A 92 6.01 -13.84 -10.64
C ALA A 92 4.89 -12.92 -11.12
N VAL A 93 3.85 -12.75 -10.30
CA VAL A 93 2.71 -11.90 -10.62
C VAL A 93 2.66 -10.71 -9.66
N SER A 94 2.05 -9.62 -10.10
CA SER A 94 1.87 -8.44 -9.26
C SER A 94 0.53 -7.76 -9.50
N LYS A 95 0.01 -7.13 -8.44
CA LYS A 95 -1.18 -6.29 -8.50
C LYS A 95 -0.84 -4.88 -8.03
N ARG A 96 -1.35 -3.91 -8.78
CA ARG A 96 -1.22 -2.49 -8.49
C ARG A 96 -2.43 -2.02 -7.70
N VAL A 97 -2.17 -1.33 -6.59
CA VAL A 97 -3.16 -0.74 -5.68
C VAL A 97 -2.87 0.74 -5.53
N THR A 98 -3.77 1.60 -5.99
CA THR A 98 -3.61 3.05 -5.87
C THR A 98 -4.23 3.55 -4.57
N LEU A 99 -3.41 4.21 -3.75
CA LEU A 99 -3.85 4.87 -2.52
C LEU A 99 -4.04 6.38 -2.78
N HIS A 100 -5.28 6.83 -2.70
CA HIS A 100 -5.65 8.24 -2.77
C HIS A 100 -5.97 8.78 -1.36
N ILE A 101 -5.39 9.93 -1.00
CA ILE A 101 -5.52 10.52 0.34
C ILE A 101 -6.22 11.89 0.27
N THR A 102 -7.50 11.93 0.58
CA THR A 102 -8.23 13.21 0.63
C THR A 102 -7.72 14.06 1.79
N CYS A 103 -7.69 15.39 1.62
CA CYS A 103 -7.31 16.25 2.74
C CYS A 103 -8.37 16.19 3.82
N LYS A 104 -7.93 16.28 5.08
CA LYS A 104 -8.88 16.59 6.14
C LYS A 104 -9.46 17.98 5.89
N GLN A 105 -10.79 18.08 5.89
CA GLN A 105 -11.57 19.28 5.55
C GLN A 105 -11.24 20.52 6.41
N ARG A 106 -10.43 20.41 7.47
CA ARG A 106 -9.90 21.56 8.23
C ARG A 106 -8.49 21.99 7.82
N SER A 107 -7.68 21.09 7.26
CA SER A 107 -6.31 21.35 6.84
C SER A 107 -6.24 21.94 5.41
N CYS A 108 -7.13 21.50 4.51
CA CYS A 108 -7.18 22.00 3.14
C CYS A 108 -7.60 23.48 3.04
N TYR A 109 -8.55 23.89 3.88
CA TYR A 109 -9.10 25.24 3.86
C TYR A 109 -8.08 26.31 4.29
N ILE A 110 -7.09 25.94 5.10
CA ILE A 110 -6.05 26.86 5.56
C ILE A 110 -5.05 27.15 4.42
N PHE A 111 -4.76 26.15 3.58
CA PHE A 111 -3.88 26.33 2.40
C PHE A 111 -4.56 27.09 1.25
N THR A 112 -5.88 27.04 1.13
CA THR A 112 -6.61 27.80 0.10
C THR A 112 -7.00 29.22 0.54
N LYS A 113 -6.83 29.60 1.82
CA LYS A 113 -7.25 30.91 2.36
C LYS A 113 -6.10 31.88 2.74
N ARG A 114 -4.91 31.74 2.16
CA ARG A 114 -3.94 32.84 1.99
C ARG A 114 -3.55 32.81 0.52
N VAL A 115 -4.08 33.65 -0.37
CA VAL A 115 -3.97 35.11 -0.43
C VAL A 115 -5.10 35.63 -1.33
N THR A 116 -6.04 36.44 -0.81
CA THR A 116 -6.76 37.46 -1.58
C THR A 116 -7.49 38.43 -0.64
N HIS A 117 -7.31 39.73 -0.90
CA HIS A 117 -8.03 40.93 -0.38
C HIS A 117 -7.61 41.41 1.02
N VAL A 118 -7.17 42.65 1.27
CA VAL A 118 -7.04 43.93 0.52
C VAL A 118 -5.78 44.63 1.02
#